data_AF-A0A963IHR0-F1
#
_entry.id   AF-A0A963IHR0-F1
#
_cell.length_a   1.000
_cell.length_b   1.000
_cell.length_c   1.000
_cell.angle_alpha   90.00
_cell.angle_beta   90.00
_cell.angle_gamma   90.00
#
_symmetry.space_group_name_H-M   'P 1'
#
loop_
_entity.id
_entity.type
_entity.pdbx_description
1 polymer ?
#
loop_
_entity_poly.entity_id
_entity_poly.type
_entity_poly.pdbx_seq_one_letter_code
_entity_poly.pdbx_strand_id
1 'polypeptide(L)'
;SDKMVLKMYKARQVDETSAPQFYGMVRELAQRAGLPMPKVYLIDEAQPNAFATGRNPENAAVAATTGILQLLSAREIRGVMAHELAHVAHRDILISTISATMAGAISALANFAMFFGGRDSEGRS
;
A
#
# COMPACT_ATOMS: atom_id res chain seq x y z
N SER A 1 1.23 25.69 -4.93
CA SER A 1 0.24 24.86 -5.64
C SER A 1 -0.02 23.50 -5.01
N ASP A 2 0.83 23.01 -4.10
CA ASP A 2 0.70 21.70 -3.43
C ASP A 2 -0.50 21.59 -2.45
N LYS A 3 -1.06 22.73 -2.00
CA LYS A 3 -2.24 22.75 -1.10
C LYS A 3 -3.57 22.46 -1.81
N MET A 4 -3.60 22.45 -3.14
CA MET A 4 -4.86 22.37 -3.91
C MET A 4 -5.24 20.93 -4.27
N VAL A 5 -4.28 20.02 -4.40
CA VAL A 5 -4.52 18.61 -4.76
C VAL A 5 -5.02 17.80 -3.55
N LEU A 6 -4.60 18.16 -2.33
CA LEU A 6 -5.01 17.46 -1.09
C LEU A 6 -6.45 17.77 -0.65
N LYS A 7 -7.07 18.84 -1.17
CA LYS A 7 -8.43 19.25 -0.79
C LYS A 7 -9.52 18.55 -1.60
N MET A 8 -9.15 17.70 -2.57
CA MET A 8 -10.07 17.29 -3.63
C MET A 8 -10.70 15.90 -3.46
N TYR A 9 -10.23 15.02 -2.55
CA TYR A 9 -10.83 13.67 -2.42
C TYR A 9 -10.80 13.04 -1.01
N LYS A 10 -11.34 13.71 0.03
CA LYS A 10 -11.61 13.08 1.35
C LYS A 10 -10.40 12.43 2.06
N ALA A 11 -9.17 12.73 1.65
CA ALA A 11 -7.97 12.21 2.29
C ALA A 11 -7.87 12.78 3.73
N ARG A 12 -8.08 11.93 4.73
CA ARG A 12 -7.89 12.27 6.13
C ARG A 12 -6.50 11.85 6.56
N GLN A 13 -5.73 12.80 7.06
CA GLN A 13 -4.46 12.47 7.70
C GLN A 13 -4.76 11.63 8.95
N VAL A 14 -4.01 10.56 9.14
CA VAL A 14 -4.12 9.65 10.27
C VAL A 14 -2.82 9.57 11.05
N ASP A 15 -2.95 9.12 12.29
CA ASP A 15 -1.90 8.98 13.29
C ASP A 15 -2.04 7.63 14.02
N GLU A 16 -1.21 7.44 15.06
CA GLU A 16 -1.22 6.25 15.91
C GLU A 16 -2.55 6.00 16.63
N THR A 17 -3.40 7.01 16.79
CA THR A 17 -4.68 6.89 17.51
C THR A 17 -5.85 6.62 16.57
N SER A 18 -5.84 7.29 15.42
CA SER A 18 -6.94 7.28 14.44
C SER A 18 -6.87 6.09 13.49
N ALA A 19 -5.69 5.55 13.21
CA ALA A 19 -5.50 4.34 12.41
C ALA A 19 -4.28 3.53 12.87
N PRO A 20 -4.28 2.98 14.11
CA PRO A 20 -3.10 2.39 14.75
C PRO A 20 -2.41 1.31 13.90
N GLN A 21 -3.20 0.46 13.25
CA GLN A 21 -2.67 -0.67 12.46
C GLN A 21 -1.94 -0.20 11.20
N PHE A 22 -2.60 0.66 10.40
CA PHE A 22 -2.03 1.16 9.16
C PHE A 22 -0.87 2.13 9.42
N TYR A 23 -1.03 3.05 10.37
CA TYR A 23 0.03 3.97 10.76
C TYR A 23 1.24 3.21 11.33
N GLY A 24 1.00 2.23 12.20
CA GLY A 24 2.06 1.39 12.78
C GLY A 24 2.84 0.61 11.72
N MET A 25 2.15 0.08 10.70
CA MET A 25 2.78 -0.58 9.56
C MET A 25 3.67 0.38 8.77
N VAL A 26 3.17 1.57 8.43
CA VAL A 26 3.97 2.57 7.70
C VAL A 26 5.18 3.01 8.52
N ARG A 27 5.00 3.20 9.84
CA ARG A 27 6.09 3.55 10.76
C ARG A 27 7.20 2.51 10.77
N GLU A 28 6.84 1.23 10.88
CA GLU A 28 7.81 0.13 10.85
C GLU A 28 8.56 0.08 9.51
N LEU A 29 7.86 0.26 8.39
CA LEU A 29 8.47 0.26 7.07
C LEU A 29 9.41 1.46 6.86
N ALA A 30 8.98 2.67 7.26
CA ALA A 30 9.81 3.87 7.19
C ALA A 30 11.08 3.72 8.03
N GLN A 31 10.96 3.20 9.26
CA GLN A 31 12.12 2.91 10.13
C GLN A 31 13.09 1.93 9.49
N ARG A 32 12.58 0.83 8.91
CA ARG A 32 13.43 -0.16 8.21
C ARG A 32 14.14 0.41 6.99
N ALA A 33 13.48 1.34 6.29
CA ALA A 33 14.04 2.00 5.12
C ALA A 33 14.96 3.20 5.48
N GLY A 34 15.13 3.52 6.77
CA GLY A 34 15.90 4.70 7.20
C GLY A 34 15.26 6.03 6.79
N LEU A 35 13.94 6.04 6.58
CA LEU A 35 13.20 7.22 6.14
C LEU A 35 12.60 7.97 7.33
N PRO A 36 12.48 9.32 7.26
CA PRO A 36 11.63 10.06 8.16
C PRO A 36 10.17 9.59 8.01
N MET A 37 9.38 9.73 9.08
CA MET A 37 7.99 9.29 9.05
C MET A 37 7.19 10.11 8.01
N PRO A 38 6.64 9.49 6.96
CA PRO A 38 5.82 10.22 5.99
C PRO A 38 4.47 10.59 6.61
N LYS A 39 3.81 11.58 6.03
CA LYS A 39 2.41 11.87 6.36
C LYS A 39 1.53 10.72 5.85
N VAL A 40 0.71 10.14 6.72
CA VAL A 40 -0.14 9.01 6.38
C VAL A 40 -1.58 9.49 6.18
N TYR A 41 -2.21 9.08 5.09
CA TYR A 41 -3.59 9.44 4.77
C TYR A 41 -4.45 8.21 4.51
N LEU A 42 -5.71 8.29 4.93
CA LEU A 42 -6.77 7.38 4.50
C LEU A 42 -7.78 8.13 3.64
N ILE A 43 -8.15 7.52 2.52
CA ILE A 43 -9.14 8.04 1.59
C ILE A 43 -10.40 7.19 1.72
N ASP A 44 -11.52 7.83 2.05
CA ASP A 44 -12.81 7.16 2.20
C ASP A 44 -13.46 6.93 0.82
N GLU A 45 -12.91 5.94 0.11
CA GLU A 45 -13.32 5.51 -1.22
C GLU A 45 -13.30 3.98 -1.30
N ALA A 46 -14.31 3.41 -1.96
CA ALA A 46 -14.42 1.97 -2.17
C ALA A 46 -13.50 1.47 -3.29
N GLN A 47 -13.10 2.34 -4.22
CA GLN A 47 -12.21 1.98 -5.31
C GLN A 47 -10.80 1.69 -4.75
N PRO A 48 -10.25 0.48 -4.94
CA PRO A 48 -8.95 0.12 -4.39
C PRO A 48 -7.80 0.92 -5.03
N ASN A 49 -7.08 1.67 -4.20
CA ASN A 49 -5.91 2.44 -4.56
C ASN A 49 -5.00 2.70 -3.35
N ALA A 50 -3.68 2.73 -3.57
CA ALA A 50 -2.67 3.20 -2.65
C ALA A 50 -1.51 3.86 -3.42
N PHE A 51 -0.87 4.87 -2.84
CA PHE A 51 0.23 5.58 -3.50
C PHE A 51 1.13 6.32 -2.51
N ALA A 52 2.36 6.62 -2.93
CA ALA A 52 3.26 7.56 -2.28
C ALA A 52 3.59 8.77 -3.15
N THR A 53 3.78 9.92 -2.50
CA THR A 53 4.11 11.20 -3.14
C THR A 53 5.00 12.05 -2.24
N GLY A 54 5.60 13.12 -2.78
CA GLY A 54 6.53 13.99 -2.07
C GLY A 54 7.52 14.66 -3.02
N ARG A 55 8.37 15.56 -2.51
CA ARG A 55 9.50 16.11 -3.29
C ARG A 55 10.84 15.51 -2.87
N ASN A 56 10.87 14.97 -1.66
CA ASN A 56 11.99 14.31 -1.01
C ASN A 56 11.44 13.47 0.16
N PRO A 57 12.24 12.56 0.74
CA PRO A 57 11.84 11.76 1.90
C PRO A 57 11.25 12.58 3.06
N GLU A 58 11.82 13.74 3.34
CA GLU A 58 11.43 14.63 4.45
C GLU A 58 10.03 15.22 4.29
N ASN A 59 9.55 15.32 3.05
CA ASN A 59 8.23 15.83 2.71
C ASN A 59 7.34 14.75 2.05
N ALA A 60 7.63 13.48 2.31
CA ALA A 60 6.86 12.38 1.77
C ALA A 60 5.48 12.24 2.43
N ALA A 61 4.53 11.74 1.64
CA ALA A 61 3.19 11.38 2.06
C ALA A 61 2.79 10.06 1.41
N VAL A 62 2.06 9.24 2.15
CA VAL A 62 1.49 7.99 1.66
C VAL A 62 -0.01 7.97 1.92
N ALA A 63 -0.75 7.37 1.00
CA ALA A 63 -2.20 7.27 1.11
C ALA A 63 -2.68 5.88 0.73
N ALA A 64 -3.73 5.41 1.41
CA ALA A 64 -4.48 4.23 1.03
C ALA A 64 -5.98 4.50 1.11
N THR A 65 -6.74 3.91 0.19
CA THR A 65 -8.20 3.94 0.21
C THR A 65 -8.76 2.91 1.19
N THR A 66 -9.95 3.15 1.73
CA THR A 66 -10.67 2.12 2.51
C THR A 66 -10.90 0.84 1.69
N GLY A 67 -11.15 0.98 0.38
CA GLY A 67 -11.33 -0.14 -0.54
C GLY A 67 -10.12 -1.08 -0.62
N ILE A 68 -8.89 -0.54 -0.73
CA ILE A 68 -7.70 -1.41 -0.78
C ILE A 68 -7.41 -2.08 0.56
N LEU A 69 -7.69 -1.40 1.68
CA LEU A 69 -7.48 -1.96 3.02
C LEU A 69 -8.46 -3.09 3.35
N GLN A 70 -9.68 -3.04 2.79
CA GLN A 70 -10.66 -4.11 2.93
C GLN A 70 -10.39 -5.28 1.97
N LEU A 71 -9.83 -4.98 0.79
CA LEU A 71 -9.54 -5.99 -0.23
C LEU A 71 -8.29 -6.82 0.09
N LEU A 72 -7.25 -6.20 0.64
CA LEU A 72 -5.95 -6.83 0.85
C LEU A 72 -5.75 -7.29 2.29
N SER A 73 -5.08 -8.42 2.44
CA SER A 73 -4.58 -8.84 3.75
C SER A 73 -3.50 -7.87 4.26
N ALA A 74 -3.29 -7.85 5.58
CA ALA A 74 -2.24 -7.06 6.22
C ALA A 74 -0.83 -7.30 5.62
N ARG A 75 -0.56 -8.51 5.12
CA ARG A 75 0.71 -8.86 4.47
C ARG A 75 0.83 -8.25 3.07
N GLU A 76 -0.25 -8.30 2.30
CA GLU A 76 -0.28 -7.77 0.93
C GLU A 76 -0.19 -6.25 0.93
N ILE A 77 -0.98 -5.57 1.78
CA ILE A 77 -0.88 -4.11 1.89
C ILE A 77 0.49 -3.66 2.40
N ARG A 78 1.12 -4.42 3.32
CA ARG A 78 2.51 -4.16 3.74
C ARG A 78 3.48 -4.22 2.56
N GLY A 79 3.32 -5.20 1.67
CA GLY A 79 4.13 -5.32 0.45
C GLY A 79 3.96 -4.12 -0.48
N VAL A 80 2.70 -3.71 -0.70
CA VAL A 80 2.37 -2.51 -1.51
C VAL A 80 3.02 -1.27 -0.91
N MET A 81 2.82 -1.00 0.39
CA MET A 81 3.39 0.17 1.05
C MET A 81 4.92 0.16 1.10
N ALA A 82 5.54 -1.02 1.23
CA ALA A 82 7.00 -1.15 1.20
C ALA A 82 7.57 -0.78 -0.17
N HIS A 83 6.92 -1.21 -1.26
CA HIS A 83 7.30 -0.84 -2.62
C HIS A 83 7.17 0.68 -2.83
N GLU A 84 6.04 1.25 -2.42
CA GLU A 84 5.79 2.68 -2.50
C GLU A 84 6.83 3.52 -1.73
N LEU A 85 7.19 3.10 -0.51
CA LEU A 85 8.21 3.77 0.30
C LEU A 85 9.63 3.61 -0.28
N ALA A 86 9.92 2.51 -0.95
CA ALA A 86 11.21 2.33 -1.64
C ALA A 86 11.39 3.34 -2.78
N HIS A 87 10.31 3.67 -3.50
CA HIS A 87 10.34 4.73 -4.52
C HIS A 87 10.58 6.12 -3.92
N VAL A 88 9.98 6.39 -2.75
CA VAL A 88 10.27 7.62 -2.00
C VAL A 88 11.76 7.70 -1.62
N ALA A 89 12.36 6.60 -1.18
CA ALA A 89 13.77 6.54 -0.82
C ALA A 89 14.70 6.82 -2.02
N HIS A 90 14.39 6.26 -3.19
CA HIS A 90 15.22 6.38 -4.39
C HIS A 90 14.96 7.64 -5.25
N ARG A 91 14.08 8.55 -4.78
CA ARG A 91 13.78 9.86 -5.38
C ARG A 91 13.02 9.83 -6.71
N ASP A 92 12.41 8.72 -7.08
CA ASP A 92 11.52 8.62 -8.25
C ASP A 92 10.10 9.13 -7.90
N ILE A 93 10.00 10.37 -7.42
CA ILE A 93 8.76 10.92 -6.85
C ILE A 93 7.96 11.70 -7.89
N LEU A 94 7.43 11.00 -8.90
CA LEU A 94 6.59 11.59 -9.95
C LEU A 94 5.15 11.05 -9.99
N ILE A 95 4.60 10.64 -8.83
CA ILE A 95 3.30 9.95 -8.69
C ILE A 95 3.47 8.44 -8.93
N SER A 96 3.88 7.72 -7.89
CA SER A 96 3.82 6.26 -7.91
C SER A 96 2.36 5.85 -7.78
N THR A 97 1.78 5.39 -8.88
CA THR A 97 0.40 4.91 -8.94
C THR A 97 0.42 3.39 -8.89
N ILE A 98 0.55 2.77 -7.72
CA ILE A 98 0.11 1.37 -7.60
C ILE A 98 -1.41 1.38 -7.44
N SER A 99 -2.10 1.61 -8.57
CA SER A 99 -3.44 1.08 -8.78
C SER A 99 -3.37 -0.41 -8.42
N ALA A 100 -4.36 -0.93 -7.69
CA ALA A 100 -4.45 -2.28 -7.14
C ALA A 100 -4.29 -3.49 -8.11
N THR A 101 -3.77 -3.26 -9.31
CA THR A 101 -3.52 -4.18 -10.41
C THR A 101 -2.55 -5.33 -10.07
N MET A 102 -1.54 -5.11 -9.22
CA MET A 102 -0.60 -6.19 -8.85
C MET A 102 -1.13 -7.12 -7.76
N ALA A 103 -1.95 -6.62 -6.84
CA ALA A 103 -2.51 -7.46 -5.78
C ALA A 103 -3.64 -8.36 -6.32
N GLY A 104 -4.46 -7.86 -7.27
CA GLY A 104 -5.37 -8.69 -8.06
C GLY A 104 -4.64 -9.80 -8.85
N ALA A 105 -3.44 -9.52 -9.37
CA ALA A 105 -2.62 -10.54 -10.05
C ALA A 105 -2.08 -11.62 -9.09
N ILE A 106 -1.70 -11.27 -7.86
CA ILE A 106 -1.19 -12.24 -6.88
C ILE A 106 -2.32 -13.10 -6.30
N SER A 107 -3.48 -12.53 -5.96
CA SER A 107 -4.64 -13.35 -5.55
C SER A 107 -5.16 -14.20 -6.71
N ALA A 108 -5.12 -13.70 -7.96
CA ALA A 108 -5.45 -14.50 -9.14
C ALA A 108 -4.45 -15.65 -9.35
N LEU A 109 -3.14 -15.43 -9.21
CA LEU A 109 -2.12 -16.48 -9.28
C LEU A 109 -2.23 -17.49 -8.14
N ALA A 110 -2.54 -17.05 -6.91
CA ALA A 110 -2.72 -17.94 -5.77
C ALA A 110 -3.97 -18.83 -5.91
N ASN A 111 -5.09 -18.28 -6.38
CA ASN A 111 -6.27 -19.08 -6.73
C ASN A 111 -6.00 -20.03 -7.91
N PHE A 112 -5.26 -19.58 -8.92
CA PHE A 112 -4.88 -20.41 -10.06
C PHE A 112 -3.99 -21.59 -9.65
N ALA A 113 -3.01 -21.36 -8.77
CA ALA A 113 -2.15 -22.40 -8.23
C ALA A 113 -2.90 -23.39 -7.32
N MET A 114 -3.86 -22.95 -6.50
CA MET A 114 -4.70 -23.86 -5.72
C MET A 114 -5.65 -24.70 -6.58
N PHE A 115 -6.15 -24.15 -7.69
CA PHE A 115 -7.09 -24.85 -8.58
C PHE A 115 -6.40 -25.82 -9.56
N PHE A 116 -5.17 -25.51 -10.01
CA PHE A 116 -4.41 -26.33 -10.96
C PHE A 116 -3.28 -27.15 -10.32
N GLY A 117 -2.80 -26.81 -9.12
CA GLY A 117 -1.74 -27.52 -8.41
C GLY A 117 -2.21 -28.59 -7.41
N GLY A 118 -3.53 -28.72 -7.18
CA GLY A 118 -4.13 -29.66 -6.23
C GLY A 118 -4.33 -31.09 -6.77
N ARG A 119 -3.56 -31.55 -7.75
CA ARG A 119 -3.72 -32.88 -8.35
C ARG A 119 -2.40 -33.63 -8.55
N ASP A 120 -1.56 -33.63 -7.52
CA ASP A 120 -0.44 -34.58 -7.42
C ASP A 120 -0.44 -35.21 -6.03
N SER A 121 -1.29 -36.21 -5.81
CA SER A 121 -1.16 -37.22 -4.74
C SER A 121 -2.28 -38.26 -4.86
N GLU A 122 -2.11 -39.28 -5.70
CA GLU A 122 -2.51 -40.67 -5.37
C GLU A 122 -2.02 -41.64 -6.45
N GLY A 123 -0.84 -42.19 -6.20
CA GLY A 123 -0.26 -43.30 -6.95
C GLY A 123 0.60 -44.17 -6.04
N ARG A 124 0.01 -44.65 -4.93
CA ARG A 124 0.55 -45.79 -4.17
C ARG A 124 -0.28 -47.03 -4.51
N SER A 125 0.32 -47.92 -5.28
CA SER A 125 0.05 -49.36 -5.28
C SER A 125 1.25 -50.07 -5.90
#